data_AF-A0A0U4X5R8-F1
#
_entry.id   AF-A0A0U4X5R8-F1
#
_cell.length_a   1.000
_cell.length_b   1.000
_cell.length_c   1.000
_cell.angle_alpha   90.00
_cell.angle_beta   90.00
_cell.angle_gamma   90.00
#
_symmetry.space_group_name_H-M   'P 1'
#
loop_
_entity.id
_entity.type
_entity.pdbx_description
1 polymer ?
#
loop_
_entity_poly.entity_id
_entity_poly.type
_entity_poly.pdbx_seq_one_letter_code
_entity_poly.pdbx_strand_id
1 'polypeptide(L)'
;MEHDFIYLADSRRYLLKLPSEQHALQCFLLEEFDLNARSYQPLADKLSTLGPYDEYQFAGREYSLHVERMEVRVFHHSCGQIQPDDQFIEADLNTDDASLQSECGVEDLLRLLQAWQQFLPA
;
A
#
# COMPACT_ATOMS: atom_id res chain seq x y z
N MET A 1 -0.54 -10.70 -7.16
CA MET A 1 0.39 -9.72 -7.76
C MET A 1 1.77 -10.34 -7.81
N GLU A 2 2.49 -10.15 -8.92
CA GLU A 2 3.92 -10.49 -8.99
C GLU A 2 4.71 -9.53 -8.09
N HIS A 3 5.60 -10.07 -7.27
CA HIS A 3 6.42 -9.29 -6.33
C HIS A 3 7.77 -9.98 -6.13
N ASP A 4 8.80 -9.17 -5.95
CA ASP A 4 10.17 -9.64 -5.73
C ASP A 4 10.73 -9.05 -4.44
N PHE A 5 11.28 -9.89 -3.58
CA PHE A 5 11.90 -9.46 -2.32
C PHE A 5 13.41 -9.52 -2.45
N ILE A 6 14.07 -8.38 -2.23
CA ILE A 6 15.51 -8.24 -2.44
C ILE A 6 16.15 -7.85 -1.10
N TYR A 7 17.09 -8.67 -0.64
CA TYR A 7 17.90 -8.37 0.53
C TYR A 7 19.30 -7.94 0.10
N LEU A 8 19.64 -6.67 0.33
CA LEU A 8 20.97 -6.14 0.10
C LEU A 8 21.82 -6.32 1.35
N ALA A 9 22.59 -7.42 1.40
CA ALA A 9 23.48 -7.72 2.53
C ALA A 9 24.54 -6.62 2.76
N ASP A 10 24.98 -5.96 1.68
CA ASP A 10 25.99 -4.89 1.72
C ASP A 10 25.51 -3.67 2.54
N SER A 11 24.26 -3.27 2.34
CA SER A 11 23.64 -2.13 3.07
C SER A 11 22.72 -2.57 4.20
N ARG A 12 22.53 -3.88 4.41
CA ARG A 12 21.51 -4.48 5.29
C ARG A 12 20.11 -3.91 5.07
N ARG A 13 19.75 -3.70 3.81
CA ARG A 13 18.46 -3.13 3.41
C ARG A 13 17.57 -4.20 2.81
N TYR A 14 16.29 -4.16 3.17
CA TYR A 14 15.24 -4.96 2.58
C TYR A 14 14.51 -4.09 1.57
N LEU A 15 14.37 -4.59 0.35
CA LEU A 15 13.67 -3.92 -0.73
C LEU A 15 12.54 -4.80 -1.22
N LEU A 16 11.42 -4.17 -1.50
CA LEU A 16 10.27 -4.76 -2.16
C LEU A 16 10.25 -4.24 -3.59
N LYS A 17 10.05 -5.12 -4.57
CA LYS A 17 9.90 -4.76 -5.98
C LYS A 17 8.54 -5.21 -6.50
N LEU A 18 7.68 -4.26 -6.82
CA LEU A 18 6.37 -4.47 -7.42
C LEU A 18 6.37 -4.04 -8.89
N PRO A 19 5.39 -4.48 -9.70
CA PRO A 19 5.19 -3.96 -11.06
C PRO A 19 4.98 -2.45 -11.04
N SER A 20 5.29 -1.79 -12.16
CA SER A 20 5.25 -0.33 -12.27
C SER A 20 3.89 0.27 -11.86
N GLU A 21 2.80 -0.42 -12.17
CA GLU A 21 1.42 -0.06 -11.79
C GLU A 21 1.17 0.01 -10.27
N GLN A 22 2.07 -0.59 -9.49
CA GLN A 22 1.97 -0.73 -8.03
C GLN A 22 3.14 -0.03 -7.33
N HIS A 23 3.82 0.88 -8.03
CA HIS A 23 5.00 1.56 -7.50
C HIS A 23 4.65 2.44 -6.29
N ALA A 24 3.51 3.15 -6.31
CA ALA A 24 3.06 3.93 -5.16
C ALA A 24 2.82 3.06 -3.91
N LEU A 25 2.23 1.86 -4.06
CA LEU A 25 2.09 0.90 -2.95
C LEU A 25 3.46 0.43 -2.43
N GLN A 26 4.41 0.19 -3.32
CA GLN A 26 5.77 -0.19 -2.94
C GLN A 26 6.43 0.90 -2.09
N CYS A 27 6.38 2.16 -2.52
CA CYS A 27 6.92 3.28 -1.75
C CYS A 27 6.18 3.44 -0.41
N PHE A 28 4.86 3.39 -0.41
CA PHE A 28 4.05 3.41 0.81
C PHE A 28 4.53 2.37 1.84
N LEU A 29 4.70 1.11 1.42
CA LEU A 29 5.16 0.06 2.32
C LEU A 29 6.58 0.31 2.85
N LEU A 30 7.49 0.80 2.01
CA LEU A 30 8.89 0.99 2.38
C LEU A 30 9.17 2.29 3.16
N GLU A 31 8.37 3.34 2.95
CA GLU A 31 8.60 4.66 3.53
C GLU A 31 7.74 4.93 4.77
N GLU A 32 6.51 4.41 4.82
CA GLU A 32 5.59 4.64 5.95
C GLU A 32 5.84 3.69 7.14
N PHE A 33 6.37 2.51 6.86
CA PHE A 33 6.59 1.48 7.87
C PHE A 33 8.08 1.25 8.09
N ASP A 34 8.45 1.05 9.34
CA ASP A 34 9.79 0.58 9.67
C ASP A 34 10.01 -0.80 9.02
N LEU A 35 11.27 -1.15 8.69
CA LEU A 35 11.65 -2.43 8.08
C LEU A 35 11.61 -3.58 9.10
N ASN A 36 10.50 -3.68 9.82
CA ASN A 36 10.22 -4.64 10.86
C ASN A 36 8.85 -5.27 10.61
N ALA A 37 8.78 -6.61 10.66
CA ALA A 37 7.53 -7.34 10.42
C ALA A 37 6.37 -6.85 11.32
N ARG A 38 6.67 -6.47 12.56
CA ARG A 38 5.66 -6.03 13.55
C ARG A 38 4.97 -4.73 13.16
N SER A 39 5.62 -3.87 12.39
CA SER A 39 5.06 -2.59 11.94
C SER A 39 3.86 -2.80 11.00
N TYR A 40 3.86 -3.89 10.23
CA TYR A 40 2.81 -4.22 9.26
C TYR A 40 1.68 -5.05 9.86
N GLN A 41 1.91 -5.68 11.01
CA GLN A 41 0.93 -6.49 11.72
C GLN A 41 -0.43 -5.77 11.95
N PRO A 42 -0.49 -4.52 12.45
CA PRO A 42 -1.78 -3.84 12.65
C PRO A 42 -2.53 -3.57 11.34
N LEU A 43 -1.80 -3.26 10.25
CA LEU A 43 -2.41 -3.06 8.94
C LEU A 43 -2.96 -4.38 8.40
N ALA A 44 -2.19 -5.46 8.49
CA ALA A 44 -2.60 -6.79 8.05
C ALA A 44 -3.81 -7.32 8.82
N ASP A 45 -3.82 -7.15 10.15
CA ASP A 45 -4.96 -7.52 10.99
C ASP A 45 -6.21 -6.72 10.60
N LYS A 46 -6.06 -5.39 10.45
CA LYS A 46 -7.17 -4.54 10.04
C LYS A 46 -7.73 -4.98 8.69
N LEU A 47 -6.89 -5.13 7.67
CA LEU A 47 -7.28 -5.62 6.34
C LEU A 47 -7.96 -6.99 6.38
N SER A 48 -7.51 -7.89 7.26
CA SER A 48 -8.12 -9.23 7.43
C SER A 48 -9.51 -9.18 8.07
N THR A 49 -9.81 -8.15 8.86
CA THR A 49 -11.11 -7.97 9.53
C THR A 49 -12.12 -7.18 8.71
N LEU A 50 -11.69 -6.54 7.61
CA LEU A 50 -12.59 -5.75 6.76
C LEU A 50 -13.62 -6.67 6.09
N GLY A 51 -14.89 -6.30 6.27
CA GLY A 51 -15.99 -6.90 5.53
C GLY A 51 -16.10 -6.33 4.11
N PRO A 52 -16.93 -6.95 3.26
CA PRO A 52 -17.14 -6.49 1.87
C PRO A 52 -17.80 -5.10 1.76
N TYR A 53 -18.37 -4.59 2.86
CA TYR A 53 -18.97 -3.26 2.95
C TYR A 53 -18.23 -2.35 3.94
N ASP A 54 -17.10 -2.80 4.49
CA ASP A 54 -16.31 -2.00 5.42
C ASP A 54 -15.38 -1.07 4.64
N GLU A 55 -15.25 0.15 5.13
CA GLU A 55 -14.38 1.17 4.57
C GLU A 55 -13.28 1.47 5.58
N TYR A 56 -12.05 1.55 5.10
CA TYR A 56 -10.90 1.84 5.96
C TYR A 56 -9.97 2.83 5.29
N GLN A 57 -9.50 3.79 6.07
CA GLN A 57 -8.50 4.74 5.63
C GLN A 57 -7.32 4.74 6.60
N PHE A 58 -6.13 4.71 6.03
CA PHE A 58 -4.87 4.88 6.71
C PHE A 58 -4.20 6.13 6.15
N ALA A 59 -4.16 7.18 6.95
CA ALA A 59 -3.45 8.41 6.62
C ALA A 59 -2.00 8.26 7.09
N GLY A 60 -1.10 7.94 6.16
CA GLY A 60 0.34 7.99 6.38
C GLY A 60 0.88 9.42 6.31
N ARG A 61 2.21 9.50 6.27
CA ARG A 61 3.01 10.72 6.28
C ARG A 61 3.07 11.36 4.90
N GLU A 62 3.38 10.57 3.89
CA GLU A 62 3.51 10.99 2.48
C GLU A 62 2.47 10.31 1.60
N TYR A 63 2.01 9.13 2.02
CA TYR A 63 1.05 8.32 1.28
C TYR A 63 -0.19 8.03 2.14
N SER A 64 -1.34 7.97 1.50
CA SER A 64 -2.61 7.56 2.11
C SER A 64 -3.10 6.28 1.45
N LEU A 65 -3.60 5.35 2.26
CA LEU A 65 -4.22 4.11 1.82
C LEU A 65 -5.70 4.14 2.15
N HIS A 66 -6.52 3.86 1.16
CA HIS A 66 -7.97 3.79 1.25
C HIS A 66 -8.42 2.40 0.87
N VAL A 67 -9.37 1.85 1.59
CA VAL A 67 -9.97 0.55 1.33
C VAL A 67 -11.46 0.73 1.25
N GLU A 68 -12.04 0.37 0.11
CA GLU A 68 -13.47 0.40 -0.12
C GLU A 68 -13.85 -0.87 -0.90
N ARG A 69 -14.92 -1.56 -0.50
CA ARG A 69 -15.45 -2.73 -1.23
C ARG A 69 -14.41 -3.82 -1.54
N MET A 70 -13.49 -4.07 -0.60
CA MET A 70 -12.36 -5.00 -0.76
C MET A 70 -11.32 -4.59 -1.81
N GLU A 71 -11.32 -3.33 -2.22
CA GLU A 71 -10.33 -2.73 -3.11
C GLU A 71 -9.50 -1.72 -2.31
N VAL A 72 -8.18 -1.83 -2.42
CA VAL A 72 -7.22 -0.96 -1.76
C VAL A 72 -6.67 0.00 -2.80
N ARG A 73 -6.66 1.28 -2.47
CA ARG A 73 -6.08 2.32 -3.28
C ARG A 73 -5.10 3.13 -2.46
N VAL A 74 -3.90 3.32 -2.99
CA VAL A 74 -2.83 4.08 -2.36
C VAL A 74 -2.55 5.29 -3.22
N PHE A 75 -2.46 6.45 -2.58
CA PHE A 75 -2.23 7.73 -3.24
C PHE A 75 -1.17 8.53 -2.48
N HIS A 76 -0.27 9.17 -3.21
CA HIS A 76 0.69 10.11 -2.64
C HIS A 76 0.02 11.46 -2.37
N HIS A 77 0.37 12.14 -1.28
CA HIS A 77 -0.20 13.46 -0.95
C HIS A 77 0.12 14.52 -2.01
N SER A 78 1.22 14.36 -2.76
CA SER A 78 1.51 15.25 -3.89
C SER A 78 0.59 15.06 -5.09
N CYS A 79 -0.23 14.01 -5.14
CA CYS A 79 -1.21 13.79 -6.20
C CYS A 79 -2.37 14.84 -6.20
N GLY A 80 -2.30 15.82 -5.28
CA GLY A 80 -3.33 16.84 -5.13
C GLY A 80 -4.36 16.38 -4.11
N GLN A 81 -4.75 17.30 -3.24
CA GLN A 81 -5.62 17.01 -2.09
C GLN A 81 -6.95 16.37 -2.53
N ILE A 82 -7.08 15.05 -2.38
CA ILE A 82 -8.38 14.41 -2.29
C ILE A 82 -8.83 14.56 -0.83
N GLN A 83 -9.48 15.69 -0.56
CA GLN A 83 -10.11 15.97 0.73
C GLN A 83 -11.29 14.99 0.91
N PRO A 84 -11.53 14.47 2.13
CA PRO A 84 -12.55 13.43 2.37
C PRO A 84 -14.01 13.90 2.25
N ASP A 85 -14.26 15.09 1.68
CA ASP A 85 -15.60 15.63 1.43
C ASP A 85 -16.00 15.58 -0.06
N ASP A 86 -15.09 15.18 -0.95
CA ASP A 86 -15.40 15.01 -2.36
C ASP A 86 -15.90 13.58 -2.63
N GLN A 87 -17.10 13.34 -2.10
CA GLN A 87 -17.96 12.24 -2.50
C GLN A 87 -18.06 12.21 -4.04
N PHE A 88 -17.64 11.10 -4.63
CA PHE A 88 -18.07 10.70 -5.98
C PHE A 88 -17.83 11.76 -7.06
N ILE A 89 -16.59 12.17 -7.29
CA ILE A 89 -16.24 12.75 -8.58
C ILE A 89 -15.34 11.77 -9.32
N GLU A 90 -15.91 11.24 -10.39
CA GLU A 90 -15.26 10.56 -11.50
C GLU A 90 -13.93 11.25 -11.79
N ALA A 91 -12.85 10.72 -11.21
CA ALA A 91 -11.51 11.12 -11.52
C ALA A 91 -11.13 10.51 -12.87
N ASP A 92 -11.68 11.10 -13.93
CA ASP A 92 -11.05 11.16 -15.25
C ASP A 92 -9.74 11.96 -15.08
N LEU A 93 -8.75 11.34 -14.44
CA LEU A 93 -7.48 11.95 -14.08
C LEU A 93 -6.38 11.00 -14.55
N ASN A 94 -6.07 11.15 -15.85
CA ASN A 94 -4.81 10.85 -16.52
C ASN A 94 -3.93 9.82 -15.79
N THR A 95 -4.28 8.55 -16.03
CA THR A 95 -3.85 7.31 -15.37
C THR A 95 -2.39 6.89 -15.64
N ASP A 96 -1.45 7.82 -15.79
CA ASP A 96 -0.08 7.50 -16.26
C ASP A 96 1.03 7.87 -15.26
N ASP A 97 0.70 8.13 -14.00
CA ASP A 97 1.73 8.26 -12.96
C ASP A 97 1.51 7.20 -11.87
N ALA A 98 1.86 5.97 -12.22
CA ALA A 98 1.85 4.84 -11.29
C ALA A 98 2.82 5.01 -10.10
N SER A 99 3.67 6.04 -10.15
CA SER A 99 4.49 6.51 -9.02
C SER A 99 3.66 7.27 -7.98
N LEU A 100 2.52 7.86 -8.36
CA LEU A 100 1.68 8.70 -7.50
C LEU A 100 0.43 7.97 -6.98
N GLN A 101 -0.09 6.99 -7.72
CA GLN A 101 -1.25 6.20 -7.30
C GLN A 101 -1.15 4.73 -7.70
N SER A 102 -1.83 3.87 -6.96
CA SER A 102 -1.83 2.41 -7.14
C SER A 102 -3.12 1.82 -6.57
N GLU A 103 -3.65 0.79 -7.24
CA GLU A 103 -4.84 0.07 -6.82
C GLU A 103 -4.61 -1.44 -6.80
N CYS A 104 -5.05 -2.13 -5.76
CA CYS A 104 -4.94 -3.57 -5.65
C CYS A 104 -6.07 -4.16 -4.80
N GLY A 105 -6.38 -5.45 -4.97
CA GLY A 105 -7.34 -6.12 -4.11
C GLY A 105 -6.81 -6.28 -2.68
N VAL A 106 -7.70 -6.20 -1.67
CA VAL A 106 -7.34 -6.43 -0.26
C VAL A 106 -6.66 -7.77 -0.05
N GLU A 107 -7.17 -8.83 -0.70
CA GLU A 107 -6.55 -10.16 -0.61
C GLU A 107 -5.11 -10.18 -1.12
N ASP A 108 -4.83 -9.41 -2.17
CA ASP A 108 -3.51 -9.37 -2.78
C ASP A 108 -2.52 -8.61 -1.89
N LEU A 109 -2.95 -7.44 -1.38
CA LEU A 109 -2.17 -6.69 -0.38
C LEU A 109 -1.92 -7.53 0.88
N LEU A 110 -2.93 -8.24 1.36
CA LEU A 110 -2.81 -9.06 2.57
C LEU A 110 -1.83 -10.24 2.37
N ARG A 111 -1.83 -10.86 1.18
CA ARG A 111 -0.83 -11.89 0.82
C ARG A 111 0.57 -11.29 0.71
N LEU A 112 0.70 -10.13 0.08
CA LEU A 112 1.95 -9.39 -0.05
C LEU A 112 2.53 -9.03 1.32
N LEU A 113 1.71 -8.47 2.22
CA LEU A 113 2.10 -8.11 3.58
C LEU A 113 2.54 -9.33 4.40
N GLN A 114 1.85 -10.46 4.28
CA GLN A 114 2.26 -11.69 4.95
C GLN A 114 3.61 -12.19 4.44
N ALA A 115 3.79 -12.26 3.12
CA ALA A 115 5.05 -12.68 2.52
C ALA A 115 6.21 -11.72 2.86
N TRP A 116 5.93 -10.41 2.88
CA TRP A 116 6.89 -9.38 3.28
C TRP A 116 7.29 -9.51 4.75
N GLN A 117 6.33 -9.72 5.65
CA GLN A 117 6.61 -9.96 7.07
C GLN A 117 7.45 -11.21 7.30
N GLN A 118 7.28 -12.27 6.50
CA GLN A 118 8.12 -13.47 6.56
C GLN A 118 9.54 -13.24 6.03
N PHE A 119 9.71 -12.29 5.11
CA PHE A 119 11.01 -11.91 4.56
C PHE A 119 11.79 -10.97 5.49
N LEU A 120 11.08 -10.12 6.22
CA LEU A 120 11.66 -9.20 7.18
C LEU A 120 12.16 -9.89 8.46
N PRO A 121 13.15 -9.32 9.15
CA PRO A 121 13.59 -9.80 10.45
C PRO A 121 12.54 -9.46 11.53
N ALA A 122 12.40 -10.34 12.51
CA ALA A 122 11.37 -10.30 13.58
C ALA A 122 11.69 -9.37 14.78
#